data_AF-A0A7S2EAS7-F1
#
_entry.id   AF-A0A7S2EAS7-F1
#
_cell.length_a   1.000
_cell.length_b   1.000
_cell.length_c   1.000
_cell.angle_alpha   90.00
_cell.angle_beta   90.00
_cell.angle_gamma   90.00
#
_symmetry.space_group_name_H-M   'P 1'
#
loop_
_entity.id
_entity.type
_entity.pdbx_description
1 polymer ?
#
loop_
_entity_poly.entity_id
_entity_poly.type
_entity_poly.pdbx_seq_one_letter_code
_entity_poly.pdbx_strand_id
1 'polypeptide(L)'
;MIRLGQCPGFNDMVKRLKLRVRRKHLGDLNVDYEGVYDQNRQHGGKKRYTGIFDVSNVESLGKSETHLINTMIIGVGRLIELELKLERGESVDCAKIGWD
;
A
#
# COMPACT_ATOMS: atom_id res chain seq x y z
N MET A 1 6.20 9.12 -12.15
CA MET A 1 5.56 9.05 -10.81
C MET A 1 4.65 7.85 -10.81
N ILE A 2 4.96 6.83 -10.00
CA ILE A 2 4.19 5.57 -9.92
C ILE A 2 2.92 5.84 -9.09
N ARG A 3 1.76 5.35 -9.55
CA ARG A 3 0.48 5.52 -8.83
C ARG A 3 0.11 4.21 -8.16
N LEU A 4 0.63 4.00 -6.95
CA LEU A 4 0.36 2.81 -6.15
C LEU A 4 -1.13 2.62 -5.86
N GLY A 5 -1.64 1.39 -5.91
CA GLY A 5 -3.00 1.04 -5.47
C GLY A 5 -4.06 1.03 -6.56
N GLN A 6 -3.64 0.99 -7.83
CA GLN A 6 -4.56 0.97 -8.97
C GLN A 6 -5.04 -0.45 -9.32
N CYS A 7 -4.27 -1.45 -8.93
CA CYS A 7 -4.53 -2.83 -9.26
C CYS A 7 -5.19 -3.60 -8.10
N PRO A 8 -6.09 -4.57 -8.38
CA PRO A 8 -6.53 -5.55 -7.40
C PRO A 8 -5.33 -6.25 -6.77
N GLY A 9 -5.36 -6.44 -5.45
CA GLY A 9 -4.29 -7.12 -4.71
C GLY A 9 -3.35 -6.19 -3.94
N PHE A 10 -3.33 -4.88 -4.24
CA PHE A 10 -2.48 -3.90 -3.53
C PHE A 10 -2.54 -4.02 -2.00
N ASN A 11 -3.74 -4.14 -1.42
CA ASN A 11 -3.89 -4.26 0.02
C ASN A 11 -3.35 -5.57 0.58
N ASP A 12 -3.45 -6.66 -0.18
CA ASP A 12 -2.89 -7.95 0.24
C ASP A 12 -1.36 -7.91 0.20
N MET A 13 -0.79 -7.28 -0.83
CA MET A 13 0.65 -7.03 -0.93
C MET A 13 1.17 -6.21 0.25
N VAL A 14 0.50 -5.10 0.59
CA VAL A 14 0.86 -4.24 1.73
C VAL A 14 0.87 -5.03 3.05
N LYS A 15 -0.19 -5.81 3.30
CA LYS A 15 -0.30 -6.63 4.52
C LYS A 15 0.79 -7.69 4.61
N ARG A 16 1.03 -8.41 3.51
CA ARG A 16 2.08 -9.44 3.43
C ARG A 16 3.47 -8.85 3.59
N LEU A 17 3.67 -7.63 3.09
CA LEU A 17 4.87 -6.84 3.30
C LEU A 17 4.91 -6.18 4.70
N LYS A 18 4.08 -6.56 5.68
CA LYS A 18 4.13 -5.97 7.03
C LYS A 18 4.16 -4.43 7.03
N LEU A 19 3.57 -3.83 5.99
CA LEU A 19 3.46 -2.40 5.82
C LEU A 19 2.04 -1.97 6.19
N ARG A 20 1.94 -0.73 6.62
CA ARG A 20 0.69 0.00 6.78
C ARG A 20 0.79 1.24 5.93
N VAL A 21 -0.18 1.43 5.06
CA VAL A 21 -0.29 2.63 4.25
C VAL A 21 -1.44 3.50 4.76
N ARG A 22 -1.37 4.81 4.54
CA ARG A 22 -2.45 5.76 4.81
C ARG A 22 -2.56 6.68 3.62
N ARG A 23 -3.78 6.97 3.15
CA ARG A 23 -3.97 7.89 2.03
C ARG A 23 -3.65 9.30 2.50
N LYS A 24 -2.76 9.99 1.77
CA LYS A 24 -2.53 11.42 1.99
C LYS A 24 -3.61 12.19 1.25
N HIS A 25 -4.71 12.49 1.94
CA HIS A 25 -5.67 13.48 1.46
C HIS A 25 -5.37 14.84 2.09
N LEU A 26 -5.30 15.85 1.24
CA LEU A 26 -5.26 17.25 1.65
C LEU A 26 -6.68 17.60 2.14
N GLY A 27 -7.00 17.32 3.40
CA GLY A 27 -8.29 17.71 3.96
C GLY A 27 -8.73 17.01 5.24
N ASP A 28 -8.73 15.68 5.31
CA ASP A 28 -9.47 15.00 6.37
C ASP A 28 -8.69 13.90 7.09
N LEU A 29 -8.90 13.91 8.41
CA LEU A 29 -8.56 12.95 9.45
C LEU A 29 -8.46 11.50 9.00
N ASN A 30 -7.51 10.79 9.64
CA ASN A 30 -7.39 9.34 9.78
C ASN A 30 -8.71 8.59 9.49
N VAL A 31 -8.88 8.14 8.25
CA VAL A 31 -9.90 7.14 7.92
C VAL A 31 -9.16 5.83 7.70
N ASP A 32 -9.30 4.96 8.68
CA ASP A 32 -8.76 3.62 8.66
C ASP A 32 -9.50 2.82 7.59
N TYR A 33 -8.80 2.52 6.51
CA TYR A 33 -8.86 1.26 5.77
C TYR A 33 -10.21 0.53 5.59
N GLU A 34 -11.23 1.21 5.08
CA GLU A 34 -12.28 0.59 4.25
C GLU A 34 -12.55 1.47 3.03
N GLY A 35 -12.64 0.89 1.82
CA GLY A 35 -13.01 1.64 0.59
C GLY A 35 -11.89 1.81 -0.45
N VAL A 36 -10.96 0.85 -0.57
CA VAL A 36 -9.96 0.89 -1.65
C VAL A 36 -10.53 0.45 -3.01
N TYR A 37 -11.71 -0.18 -3.05
CA TYR A 37 -12.38 -0.61 -4.30
C TYR A 37 -13.85 -0.19 -4.32
N ASP A 38 -14.14 1.11 -4.26
CA ASP A 38 -15.51 1.56 -4.54
C ASP A 38 -15.72 1.70 -6.05
N GLN A 39 -16.44 0.74 -6.63
CA GLN A 39 -16.85 0.76 -8.04
C GLN A 39 -18.09 1.65 -8.26
N ASN A 40 -18.76 2.09 -7.20
CA ASN A 40 -20.00 2.85 -7.26
C ASN A 40 -19.73 4.35 -7.16
N ARG A 41 -19.43 4.95 -8.32
CA ARG A 41 -19.33 6.41 -8.56
C ARG A 41 -20.64 7.19 -8.34
N GLN A 42 -21.45 6.86 -7.35
CA GLN A 42 -22.76 7.48 -7.14
C GLN A 42 -23.05 7.65 -5.65
N HIS A 43 -22.38 8.57 -4.97
CA HIS A 43 -22.97 9.53 -4.00
C HIS A 43 -21.86 10.33 -3.30
N GLY A 44 -21.94 11.66 -3.37
CA GLY A 44 -21.39 12.60 -2.38
C GLY A 44 -19.86 12.67 -2.21
N GLY A 45 -19.20 13.53 -3.01
CA GLY A 45 -17.83 14.00 -2.75
C GLY A 45 -16.74 13.19 -3.46
N LYS A 46 -16.38 13.59 -4.69
CA LYS A 46 -15.28 12.97 -5.47
C LYS A 46 -13.93 13.19 -4.77
N LYS A 47 -13.58 12.34 -3.81
CA LYS A 47 -12.22 12.21 -3.28
C LYS A 47 -11.32 11.72 -4.42
N ARG A 48 -10.51 12.62 -4.98
CA ARG A 48 -9.68 12.35 -6.17
C ARG A 48 -8.57 11.37 -5.78
N TYR A 49 -8.59 10.17 -6.35
CA TYR A 49 -7.50 9.23 -6.18
C TYR A 49 -6.17 9.83 -6.65
N THR A 50 -5.19 9.93 -5.74
CA THR A 50 -3.88 10.52 -6.02
C THR A 50 -2.81 9.48 -6.31
N GLY A 51 -2.96 8.25 -5.81
CA GLY A 51 -1.90 7.23 -5.80
C GLY A 51 -0.78 7.52 -4.82
N ILE A 52 -0.97 8.46 -3.88
CA ILE A 52 0.03 8.89 -2.89
C ILE A 52 -0.38 8.38 -1.50
N PHE A 53 0.55 7.69 -0.85
CA PHE A 53 0.35 7.07 0.45
C PHE A 53 1.51 7.38 1.38
N ASP A 54 1.19 7.63 2.65
CA ASP A 54 2.16 7.57 3.73
C ASP A 54 2.32 6.11 4.13
N VAL A 55 3.55 5.59 4.05
CA VAL A 55 3.86 4.18 4.33
C VAL A 55 4.62 4.08 5.65
N SER A 56 4.28 3.08 6.47
CA SER A 56 4.91 2.79 7.76
C SER A 56 5.01 1.29 7.98
N ASN A 57 5.92 0.86 8.84
CA ASN A 57 6.02 -0.49 9.35
C ASN A 57 4.83 -0.78 10.30
N VAL A 58 4.34 -2.02 10.28
CA VAL A 58 3.27 -2.47 11.20
C VAL A 58 3.81 -2.70 12.62
N GLU A 59 5.02 -3.26 12.76
CA GLU A 59 5.63 -3.59 14.04
C GLU A 59 6.47 -2.41 14.57
N SER A 60 6.25 -1.97 15.81
CA SER A 60 7.02 -0.84 16.40
C SER A 60 7.66 -1.12 17.75
N LEU A 61 7.34 -2.25 18.41
CA LEU A 61 7.84 -2.60 19.75
C LEU A 61 8.79 -3.79 19.68
N GLY A 62 9.89 -3.73 20.45
CA GLY A 62 10.83 -4.85 20.61
C GLY A 62 11.82 -5.06 19.45
N LYS A 63 11.95 -4.09 18.53
CA LYS A 63 12.90 -4.11 17.40
C LYS A 63 13.81 -2.88 17.44
N SER A 64 15.03 -3.01 16.92
CA SER A 64 15.93 -1.86 16.76
C SER A 64 15.43 -0.94 15.64
N GLU A 65 15.78 0.35 15.70
CA GLU A 65 15.46 1.32 14.65
C GLU A 65 15.99 0.86 13.28
N THR A 66 17.22 0.34 13.23
CA THR A 66 17.81 -0.21 12.00
C THR A 66 16.98 -1.35 11.42
N HIS A 67 16.42 -2.22 12.25
CA HIS A 67 15.55 -3.29 11.79
C HIS A 67 14.27 -2.71 11.15
N LEU A 68 13.63 -1.75 11.81
CA LEU A 68 12.41 -1.11 11.30
C LEU A 68 12.66 -0.37 9.98
N ILE A 69 13.78 0.34 9.86
CA ILE A 69 14.20 1.04 8.63
C ILE A 69 14.47 0.02 7.52
N ASN A 70 15.18 -1.08 7.80
CA ASN A 70 15.43 -2.11 6.79
C ASN A 70 14.13 -2.77 6.31
N THR A 71 13.17 -3.03 7.21
CA THR A 71 11.83 -3.49 6.83
C THR A 71 11.15 -2.49 5.91
N MET A 72 11.24 -1.19 6.19
CA MET A 72 10.67 -0.16 5.32
C MET A 72 11.33 -0.13 3.93
N ILE A 73 12.66 -0.16 3.87
CA ILE A 73 13.42 -0.12 2.60
C ILE A 73 13.05 -1.32 1.72
N ILE A 74 13.12 -2.53 2.27
CA ILE A 74 12.85 -3.77 1.54
C ILE A 74 11.37 -3.84 1.14
N GLY A 75 10.47 -3.50 2.07
CA GLY A 75 9.03 -3.61 1.87
C GLY A 75 8.53 -2.64 0.81
N VAL A 76 8.95 -1.38 0.87
CA VAL A 76 8.55 -0.37 -0.12
C VAL A 76 9.14 -0.69 -1.50
N GLY A 77 10.41 -1.12 -1.55
CA GLY A 77 11.04 -1.55 -2.80
C GLY A 77 10.26 -2.67 -3.48
N ARG A 78 9.94 -3.74 -2.73
CA ARG A 78 9.18 -4.87 -3.24
C ARG A 78 7.75 -4.48 -3.63
N LEU A 79 7.09 -3.58 -2.88
CA LEU A 79 5.76 -3.08 -3.22
C LEU A 79 5.76 -2.35 -4.58
N ILE A 80 6.78 -1.52 -4.83
CA ILE A 80 6.93 -0.81 -6.11
C ILE A 80 7.13 -1.80 -7.26
N GLU A 81 8.00 -2.80 -7.10
CA GLU A 81 8.25 -3.81 -8.13
C GLU A 81 6.99 -4.58 -8.50
N LEU A 82 6.19 -4.97 -7.51
CA LEU A 82 4.96 -5.72 -7.73
C LEU A 82 3.88 -4.86 -8.40
N GLU A 83 3.73 -3.59 -8.01
CA GLU A 83 2.80 -2.68 -8.69
C GLU A 83 3.22 -2.46 -10.15
N LEU A 84 4.53 -2.29 -10.43
CA LEU A 84 5.04 -2.16 -11.79
C LEU A 84 4.82 -3.42 -12.65
N LYS A 85 4.77 -4.61 -12.04
CA LYS A 85 4.40 -5.85 -12.74
C LYS A 85 2.92 -5.85 -13.09
N LEU A 86 2.07 -5.48 -12.14
CA LEU A 86 0.63 -5.36 -12.36
C LEU A 86 0.29 -4.29 -13.42
N GLU A 87 0.98 -3.14 -13.42
CA GLU A 87 0.82 -2.09 -14.44
C GLU A 87 1.18 -2.59 -15.85
N ARG A 88 2.11 -3.55 -15.96
CA ARG A 88 2.47 -4.22 -17.22
C ARG A 88 1.51 -5.34 -17.63
N GLY A 89 0.50 -5.62 -16.83
CA GLY A 89 -0.44 -6.73 -17.04
C GLY A 89 0.12 -8.10 -16.67
N GLU A 90 1.25 -8.16 -15.96
CA GLU A 90 1.78 -9.40 -15.42
C GLU A 90 0.96 -9.86 -14.22
N SER A 91 0.87 -11.19 -14.01
CA SER A 91 0.21 -11.74 -12.83
C SER A 91 1.15 -11.70 -11.63
N VAL A 92 0.62 -11.27 -10.48
CA VAL A 92 1.32 -11.33 -9.19
C VAL A 92 0.61 -12.32 -8.29
N ASP A 93 1.29 -13.40 -7.95
CA ASP A 93 0.82 -14.36 -6.96
C ASP A 93 1.06 -13.80 -5.56
N CYS A 94 0.00 -13.20 -4.99
CA CYS A 94 0.10 -12.61 -3.66
C CYS A 94 0.45 -13.67 -2.60
N ALA A 95 0.06 -14.94 -2.79
CA ALA A 95 0.33 -16.02 -1.84
C ALA A 95 1.83 -16.24 -1.56
N LYS A 96 2.67 -15.91 -2.55
CA LYS A 96 4.14 -16.06 -2.50
C LYS A 96 4.88 -14.80 -2.06
N ILE A 97 4.15 -13.72 -1.76
CA ILE A 97 4.75 -12.53 -1.16
C ILE A 97 4.90 -12.81 0.33
N GLY A 98 6.14 -12.89 0.78
CA GLY A 98 6.53 -13.11 2.17
C GLY A 98 7.81 -12.35 2.53
N TRP A 99 8.04 -12.24 3.83
CA TRP A 99 9.32 -11.85 4.40
C TRP A 99 10.11 -13.12 4.62
N ASP A 100 11.21 -13.26 3.88
CA ASP A 100 12.17 -14.34 4.09
C ASP A 100 13.10 -14.00 5.26
#